data_AF-A0A7K1JG49-F1
#
_entry.id   AF-A0A7K1JG49-F1
#
_cell.length_a   1.000
_cell.length_b   1.000
_cell.length_c   1.000
_cell.angle_alpha   90.00
_cell.angle_beta   90.00
_cell.angle_gamma   90.00
#
_symmetry.space_group_name_H-M   'P 1'
#
loop_
_entity.id
_entity.type
_entity.pdbx_description
1 polymer ?
#
loop_
_entity_poly.entity_id
_entity_poly.type
_entity_poly.pdbx_seq_one_letter_code
_entity_poly.pdbx_strand_id
1 'polypeptide(L)' 'MKLQVAIDLLSTEAALELAGKVADYVDIIELG' A
#
# COMPACT_ATOMS: atom_id res chain seq x y z
N MET A 1 14.37 8.41 8.44
CA MET A 1 12.89 8.41 8.60
C MET A 1 12.35 7.16 7.95
N LYS A 2 11.29 6.55 8.49
CA LYS A 2 10.56 5.46 7.82
C LYS A 2 9.22 6.00 7.32
N LEU A 3 8.88 5.74 6.06
CA LEU A 3 7.62 6.14 5.43
C LEU A 3 6.65 4.95 5.41
N GLN A 4 5.47 5.13 5.99
CA GLN A 4 4.39 4.16 5.98
C GLN A 4 3.22 4.70 5.14
N VAL A 5 2.56 3.81 4.39
CA VAL A 5 1.30 4.09 3.72
C VAL A 5 0.23 3.08 4.17
N ALA A 6 -0.98 3.59 4.45
CA ALA A 6 -2.17 2.79 4.64
C ALA A 6 -2.99 2.83 3.34
N ILE A 7 -3.46 1.67 2.87
CA ILE A 7 -4.28 1.52 1.68
C ILE A 7 -5.64 0.98 2.10
N ASP A 8 -6.65 1.85 2.05
CA ASP A 8 -8.05 1.53 2.35
C ASP A 8 -8.87 1.66 1.06
N LEU A 9 -9.04 0.55 0.34
CA LEU A 9 -9.84 0.49 -0.88
C LEU A 9 -10.97 -0.53 -0.75
N LEU A 10 -12.01 -0.37 -1.56
CA LEU A 10 -13.21 -1.23 -1.52
C LEU A 10 -13.02 -2.60 -2.20
N SER A 11 -11.84 -2.89 -2.75
CA SER A 11 -11.51 -4.16 -3.43
C SER A 11 -10.09 -4.57 -3.07
N THR A 12 -9.94 -5.85 -2.72
CA THR A 12 -8.65 -6.48 -2.45
C THR A 12 -7.72 -6.42 -3.65
N GLU A 13 -8.25 -6.65 -4.86
CA GLU A 13 -7.48 -6.61 -6.11
C GLU A 13 -6.91 -5.21 -6.34
N ALA A 14 -7.73 -4.17 -6.15
CA ALA A 14 -7.29 -2.78 -6.27
C ALA A 14 -6.24 -2.41 -5.21
N ALA A 15 -6.41 -2.89 -3.97
CA ALA A 15 -5.46 -2.67 -2.89
C ALA A 15 -4.09 -3.30 -3.21
N LEU A 16 -4.09 -4.53 -3.71
CA LEU A 16 -2.87 -5.23 -4.12
C LEU A 16 -2.20 -4.58 -5.32
N GLU A 17 -2.98 -4.10 -6.31
CA GLU A 17 -2.43 -3.38 -7.46
C GLU A 17 -1.73 -2.09 -7.02
N LEU A 18 -2.36 -1.30 -6.13
CA LEU A 18 -1.77 -0.08 -5.61
C LEU A 18 -0.54 -0.38 -4.74
N ALA A 19 -0.60 -1.40 -3.89
CA ALA A 19 0.53 -1.83 -3.07
C ALA A 19 1.76 -2.15 -3.92
N GLY A 20 1.59 -2.86 -5.04
CA GLY A 20 2.68 -3.16 -5.96
C GLY A 20 3.31 -1.91 -6.61
N LYS A 21 2.52 -0.87 -6.88
CA LYS A 21 3.01 0.39 -7.47
C LYS A 21 3.82 1.23 -6.48
N VAL A 22 3.51 1.13 -5.19
CA VAL A 22 4.12 1.99 -4.15
C VAL A 22 5.25 1.32 -3.37
N ALA A 23 5.42 0.00 -3.51
CA ALA A 23 6.35 -0.81 -2.70
C ALA A 23 7.80 -0.29 -2.70
N ASP A 24 8.33 0.22 -3.82
CA ASP A 24 9.71 0.71 -3.90
C ASP A 24 9.92 2.09 -3.23
N TYR A 25 8.84 2.75 -2.79
CA TYR A 25 8.87 4.12 -2.26
C TYR A 25 8.56 4.21 -0.77
N VAL A 26 8.09 3.12 -0.15
CA VAL A 26 7.64 3.09 1.25
C VAL A 26 8.31 1.95 2.00
N ASP A 27 8.53 2.14 3.29
CA ASP A 27 9.11 1.12 4.16
C ASP A 27 8.05 0.12 4.65
N ILE A 28 6.80 0.57 4.76
CA ILE A 28 5.69 -0.21 5.33
C ILE A 28 4.41 0.05 4.54
N ILE A 29 3.72 -1.03 4.18
CA ILE A 29 2.36 -1.00 3.62
C ILE A 29 1.44 -1.67 4.64
N GLU A 30 0.39 -0.95 5.04
CA GLU A 30 -0.72 -1.47 5.83
C GLU A 30 -1.97 -1.54 4.94
N LEU A 31 -2.63 -2.70 4.90
CA LEU A 31 -3.86 -2.91 4.14
C LEU A 31 -5.04 -2.99 5.11
N GLY A 32 -6.02 -2.11 4.92
CA GLY A 32 -7.25 -2.02 5.71
C GLY A 32 -8.49 -2.47 4.94
#